data_AF-A0A9D7W1U7-F1
#
_entry.id   AF-A0A9D7W1U7-F1
#
_cell.length_a   1.000
_cell.length_b   1.000
_cell.length_c   1.000
_cell.angle_alpha   90.00
_cell.angle_beta   90.00
_cell.angle_gamma   90.00
#
_symmetry.space_group_name_H-M   'P 1'
#
loop_
_entity.id
_entity.type
_entity.pdbx_description
1 polymer ?
#
loop_
_entity_poly.entity_id
_entity_poly.type
_entity_poly.pdbx_seq_one_letter_code
_entity_poly.pdbx_strand_id
1 'polypeptide(L)'
;AQFYAAAKHPKAAEAGRIPSAILMDQDNAYATEQNRLKSRDELAEIYRGVGDRTIVSYCNTGHWAATNWFVMSEVLGKDNVKLYDGSMVEWTADSSLPLDVSGKSNMQKIKDMFSGLLG
;
A
#
# COMPACT_ATOMS: atom_id res chain seq x y z
N ALA A 1 9.85 0.96 -2.22
CA ALA A 1 10.56 2.17 -2.70
C ALA A 1 9.60 3.33 -2.99
N GLN A 2 8.51 3.10 -3.73
CA GLN A 2 7.59 4.15 -4.18
C GLN A 2 6.97 4.98 -3.05
N PHE A 3 6.43 4.32 -2.02
CA PHE A 3 5.80 4.99 -0.87
C PHE A 3 6.73 5.98 -0.12
N TYR A 4 8.04 5.75 -0.17
CA TYR A 4 9.05 6.56 0.51
C TYR A 4 9.72 7.58 -0.41
N ALA A 5 9.06 7.96 -1.51
CA ALA A 5 9.56 8.89 -2.52
C ALA A 5 10.91 8.51 -3.18
N ALA A 6 11.39 7.27 -2.97
CA ALA A 6 12.66 6.81 -3.52
C ALA A 6 12.53 6.28 -4.97
N ALA A 7 11.31 6.08 -5.43
CA ALA A 7 10.99 5.65 -6.79
C ALA A 7 9.58 6.10 -7.16
N LYS A 8 9.24 6.08 -8.45
CA LYS A 8 7.88 6.21 -8.96
C LYS A 8 7.72 5.37 -10.21
N HIS A 9 6.48 5.02 -10.55
CA HIS A 9 6.19 4.51 -11.88
C HIS A 9 6.49 5.60 -12.94
N PRO A 10 7.03 5.28 -14.13
CA PRO A 10 7.41 6.29 -15.13
C PRO A 10 6.30 7.26 -15.51
N LYS A 11 5.03 6.82 -15.46
CA LYS A 11 3.86 7.64 -15.78
C LYS A 11 3.40 8.61 -14.67
N ALA A 12 3.82 8.41 -13.42
CA ALA A 12 3.50 9.39 -12.37
C ALA A 12 4.40 10.61 -12.56
N ALA A 13 3.91 11.83 -12.35
CA ALA A 13 4.71 13.04 -12.52
C ALA A 13 5.77 13.14 -11.42
N GLU A 14 5.38 12.87 -10.17
CA GLU A 14 6.23 13.04 -8.98
C GLU A 14 6.32 11.76 -8.12
N ALA A 15 7.38 11.65 -7.33
CA ALA A 15 7.60 10.55 -6.40
C ALA A 15 7.15 10.97 -4.99
N GLY A 16 6.40 10.12 -4.31
CA GLY A 16 5.86 10.41 -2.99
C GLY A 16 4.62 9.57 -2.70
N ARG A 17 3.82 10.04 -1.75
CA ARG A 17 2.55 9.44 -1.37
C ARG A 17 1.51 10.52 -1.06
N ILE A 18 0.24 10.16 -1.17
CA ILE A 18 -0.85 11.01 -0.68
C ILE A 18 -0.65 11.22 0.84
N PRO A 19 -0.78 12.46 1.36
CA PRO A 19 -0.59 12.73 2.78
C PRO A 19 -1.45 11.83 3.68
N SER A 20 -0.89 11.47 4.84
CA SER A 20 -1.51 10.56 5.83
C SER A 20 -1.72 9.10 5.39
N ALA A 21 -1.32 8.74 4.16
CA ALA A 21 -1.36 7.35 3.72
C ALA A 21 -0.44 6.48 4.58
N ILE A 22 -0.87 5.24 4.80
CA ILE A 22 -0.09 4.19 5.45
C ILE A 22 0.40 3.19 4.41
N LEU A 23 1.56 2.58 4.64
CA LEU A 23 2.07 1.52 3.78
C LEU A 23 1.38 0.20 4.13
N MET A 24 0.64 -0.37 3.19
CA MET A 24 0.13 -1.74 3.24
C MET A 24 0.60 -2.48 1.99
N ASP A 25 1.58 -3.35 2.15
CA ASP A 25 2.14 -4.13 1.04
C ASP A 25 1.18 -5.25 0.64
N GLN A 26 0.76 -5.26 -0.63
CA GLN A 26 -0.16 -6.25 -1.19
C GLN A 26 0.41 -7.67 -1.15
N ASP A 27 1.74 -7.81 -1.20
CA ASP A 27 2.40 -9.13 -1.19
C ASP A 27 2.14 -9.87 0.13
N ASN A 28 1.85 -9.14 1.21
CA ASN A 28 1.47 -9.74 2.48
C ASN A 28 0.22 -10.60 2.38
N ALA A 29 -0.68 -10.36 1.41
CA ALA A 29 -1.91 -11.13 1.24
C ALA A 29 -1.70 -12.48 0.54
N TYR A 30 -0.56 -12.69 -0.13
CA TYR A 30 -0.31 -13.87 -0.94
C TYR A 30 0.54 -14.92 -0.22
N ALA A 31 0.16 -16.19 -0.38
CA ALA A 31 0.93 -17.34 0.02
C ALA A 31 1.65 -17.89 -1.23
N THR A 32 2.86 -17.38 -1.50
CA THR A 32 3.60 -17.60 -2.75
C THR A 32 3.79 -19.08 -3.08
N GLU A 33 4.22 -19.88 -2.10
CA GLU A 33 4.47 -21.31 -2.28
C GLU A 33 3.22 -22.10 -2.67
N GLN A 34 2.04 -21.64 -2.25
CA GLN A 34 0.76 -22.29 -2.55
C GLN A 34 0.01 -21.61 -3.70
N ASN A 35 0.57 -20.54 -4.28
CA ASN A 35 -0.02 -19.74 -5.34
C ASN A 35 -1.50 -19.36 -5.07
N ARG A 36 -1.79 -18.91 -3.86
CA ARG A 36 -3.15 -18.51 -3.44
C ARG A 36 -3.11 -17.35 -2.45
N LEU A 37 -4.27 -16.73 -2.23
CA LEU A 37 -4.44 -15.85 -1.07
C LEU A 37 -4.24 -16.65 0.23
N LYS A 38 -3.70 -15.96 1.24
CA LYS A 38 -3.67 -16.48 2.62
C LYS A 38 -5.08 -16.74 3.12
N SER A 39 -5.20 -17.55 4.17
CA SER A 39 -6.51 -17.85 4.77
C SER A 39 -7.15 -16.57 5.31
N ARG A 40 -8.48 -16.59 5.48
CA ARG A 40 -9.23 -15.45 6.01
C ARG A 40 -8.69 -14.98 7.36
N ASP A 41 -8.29 -15.90 8.24
CA ASP A 41 -7.78 -15.58 9.57
C ASP A 41 -6.40 -14.90 9.53
N GLU A 42 -5.50 -15.40 8.67
CA GLU A 42 -4.20 -14.75 8.44
C GLU A 42 -4.39 -13.34 7.86
N LEU A 43 -5.31 -13.18 6.90
CA LEU A 43 -5.63 -11.88 6.32
C LEU A 43 -6.27 -10.96 7.37
N ALA A 44 -7.16 -11.45 8.23
CA ALA A 44 -7.74 -10.65 9.30
C ALA A 44 -6.66 -10.11 10.25
N GLU A 45 -5.62 -10.89 10.52
CA GLU A 45 -4.47 -10.46 11.33
C GLU A 45 -3.62 -9.40 10.61
N ILE A 46 -3.25 -9.65 9.35
CA ILE A 46 -2.45 -8.71 8.53
C ILE A 46 -3.14 -7.33 8.44
N TYR A 47 -4.46 -7.32 8.26
CA TYR A 47 -5.24 -6.09 8.05
C TYR A 47 -5.88 -5.54 9.33
N ARG A 48 -5.57 -6.09 10.50
CA ARG A 48 -6.12 -5.67 11.80
C ARG A 48 -5.85 -4.19 12.11
N GLY A 49 -4.70 -3.67 11.69
CA GLY A 49 -4.32 -2.27 11.89
C GLY A 49 -5.05 -1.26 11.00
N VAL A 50 -5.80 -1.73 10.00
CA VAL A 50 -6.61 -0.86 9.14
C VAL A 50 -7.96 -0.65 9.82
N GLY A 51 -8.11 0.44 10.57
CA GLY A 51 -9.33 0.73 11.35
C GLY A 51 -10.61 0.88 10.51
N ASP A 52 -11.74 1.10 11.18
CA ASP A 52 -13.10 0.99 10.59
C ASP A 52 -13.58 2.23 9.81
N ARG A 53 -12.68 3.17 9.55
CA ARG A 53 -12.98 4.35 8.71
C ARG A 53 -13.10 3.95 7.23
N THR A 54 -13.55 4.88 6.39
CA THR A 54 -13.44 4.70 4.94
C THR A 54 -11.97 4.48 4.55
N ILE A 55 -11.72 3.37 3.86
CA ILE A 55 -10.41 2.97 3.37
C ILE A 55 -10.38 3.23 1.87
N VAL A 56 -9.34 3.93 1.41
CA VAL A 56 -9.09 4.13 -0.02
C VAL A 56 -7.76 3.48 -0.35
N SER A 57 -7.82 2.39 -1.12
CA SER A 57 -6.64 1.67 -1.59
C SER A 57 -6.14 2.32 -2.88
N TYR A 58 -4.85 2.62 -2.95
CA TYR A 58 -4.19 3.17 -4.15
C TYR A 58 -2.73 2.70 -4.21
N CYS A 59 -2.14 2.74 -5.40
CA CYS A 59 -0.71 2.48 -5.59
C CYS A 59 -0.13 3.49 -6.58
N ASN A 60 0.68 3.09 -7.56
CA ASN A 60 1.09 4.00 -8.63
C ASN A 60 0.14 3.96 -9.85
N THR A 61 -0.39 2.78 -10.21
CA THR A 61 -1.21 2.55 -11.42
C THR A 61 -2.45 1.69 -11.14
N GLY A 62 -2.98 1.73 -9.91
CA GLY A 62 -4.20 1.03 -9.49
C GLY A 62 -4.09 -0.48 -9.30
N HIS A 63 -3.26 -1.18 -10.09
CA HIS A 63 -3.34 -2.63 -10.18
C HIS A 63 -2.98 -3.37 -8.87
N TRP A 64 -1.91 -2.97 -8.18
CA TRP A 64 -1.58 -3.55 -6.86
C TRP A 64 -2.55 -3.14 -5.76
N ALA A 65 -3.17 -1.97 -5.90
CA ALA A 65 -4.16 -1.50 -4.94
C ALA A 65 -5.45 -2.34 -4.97
N ALA A 66 -5.77 -2.95 -6.12
CA ALA A 66 -6.91 -3.82 -6.28
C ALA A 66 -6.83 -5.07 -5.38
N THR A 67 -5.64 -5.62 -5.13
CA THR A 67 -5.45 -6.75 -4.21
C THR A 67 -5.87 -6.40 -2.79
N ASN A 68 -5.36 -5.27 -2.26
CA ASN A 68 -5.71 -4.80 -0.92
C ASN A 68 -7.20 -4.48 -0.82
N TRP A 69 -7.77 -3.83 -1.85
CA TRP A 69 -9.21 -3.56 -1.91
C TRP A 69 -10.02 -4.85 -1.84
N PHE A 70 -9.75 -5.81 -2.74
CA PHE A 70 -10.47 -7.09 -2.82
C PHE A 70 -10.39 -7.90 -1.53
N VAL A 71 -9.20 -7.97 -0.92
CA VAL A 71 -9.03 -8.68 0.35
C VAL A 71 -9.86 -8.03 1.45
N MET A 72 -9.81 -6.71 1.59
CA MET A 72 -10.55 -6.04 2.66
C MET A 72 -12.06 -6.02 2.42
N SER A 73 -12.52 -5.78 1.19
CA SER A 73 -13.96 -5.71 0.87
C SER A 73 -14.57 -7.10 0.75
N GLU A 74 -14.04 -7.95 -0.13
CA GLU A 74 -14.71 -9.19 -0.52
C GLU A 74 -14.38 -10.37 0.41
N VAL A 75 -13.14 -10.48 0.87
CA VAL A 75 -12.70 -11.61 1.70
C VAL A 75 -12.98 -11.36 3.19
N LEU A 76 -12.67 -10.15 3.65
CA LEU A 76 -12.86 -9.77 5.05
C LEU A 76 -14.23 -9.15 5.34
N GLY A 77 -14.94 -8.66 4.32
CA GLY A 77 -16.30 -8.12 4.46
C GLY A 77 -16.35 -6.71 5.03
N LYS A 78 -15.36 -5.85 4.75
CA LYS A 78 -15.39 -4.44 5.19
C LYS A 78 -16.21 -3.59 4.21
N ASP A 79 -17.28 -2.96 4.70
CA ASP A 79 -18.23 -2.20 3.86
C ASP A 79 -17.66 -0.92 3.23
N ASN A 80 -16.69 -0.27 3.89
CA ASN A 80 -16.23 1.08 3.53
C ASN A 80 -14.87 1.08 2.82
N VAL A 81 -14.60 0.11 1.93
CA VAL A 81 -13.34 0.01 1.20
C VAL A 81 -13.54 0.39 -0.26
N LYS A 82 -12.79 1.39 -0.73
CA LYS A 82 -12.81 1.89 -2.11
C LYS A 82 -11.46 1.66 -2.78
N LEU A 83 -11.49 1.35 -4.08
CA LEU A 83 -10.32 1.39 -4.93
C LEU A 83 -10.22 2.76 -5.60
N TYR A 84 -9.07 3.41 -5.50
CA TYR A 84 -8.70 4.56 -6.31
C TYR A 84 -7.70 4.11 -7.39
N ASP A 85 -8.23 3.76 -8.55
CA ASP A 85 -7.51 3.12 -9.66
C ASP A 85 -6.57 4.08 -10.40
N GLY A 86 -6.94 5.36 -10.53
CA GLY A 86 -6.07 6.39 -11.10
C GLY A 86 -4.78 6.61 -10.29
N SER A 87 -4.83 6.37 -8.97
CA SER A 87 -3.65 6.21 -8.12
C SER A 87 -2.67 7.40 -8.22
N MET A 88 -1.38 7.19 -7.97
CA MET A 88 -0.40 8.28 -8.07
C MET A 88 -0.25 8.86 -9.49
N VAL A 89 -0.56 8.11 -10.56
CA VAL A 89 -0.55 8.67 -11.92
C VAL A 89 -1.56 9.80 -12.07
N GLU A 90 -2.79 9.59 -11.60
CA GLU A 90 -3.82 10.63 -11.60
C GLU A 90 -3.53 11.71 -10.55
N TRP A 91 -3.21 11.33 -9.31
CA TRP A 91 -2.98 12.29 -8.23
C TRP A 91 -1.85 13.29 -8.53
N THR A 92 -0.77 12.82 -9.16
CA THR A 92 0.38 13.69 -9.49
C THR A 92 0.21 14.44 -10.81
N ALA A 93 -0.87 14.19 -11.56
CA ALA A 93 -1.18 14.98 -12.75
C ALA A 93 -1.63 16.41 -12.42
N ASP A 94 -2.15 16.63 -11.20
CA ASP A 94 -2.47 17.95 -10.66
C ASP A 94 -1.43 18.36 -9.61
N SER A 95 -0.55 19.30 -9.98
CA SER A 95 0.52 19.80 -9.11
C SER A 95 0.03 20.67 -7.95
N SER A 96 -1.27 21.01 -7.90
CA SER A 96 -1.85 21.71 -6.76
C SER A 96 -2.24 20.77 -5.62
N LEU A 97 -2.31 19.46 -5.87
CA LEU A 97 -2.64 18.47 -4.85
C LEU A 97 -1.45 18.22 -3.91
N PRO A 98 -1.70 18.00 -2.61
CA PRO A 98 -0.62 17.83 -1.65
C PRO A 98 0.06 16.47 -1.82
N LEU A 99 1.38 16.47 -1.61
CA LEU A 99 2.24 15.29 -1.71
C LEU A 99 3.15 15.20 -0.50
N ASP A 100 3.21 14.02 0.11
CA ASP A 100 4.20 13.71 1.15
C ASP A 100 5.41 13.02 0.48
N VAL A 101 6.54 13.73 0.50
CA VAL A 101 7.82 13.28 -0.08
C VAL A 101 8.80 12.80 0.99
N SER A 102 8.35 12.63 2.23
CA SER A 102 9.24 12.16 3.30
C SER A 102 9.65 10.71 3.08
N GLY A 103 10.96 10.49 3.10
CA GLY A 103 11.56 9.17 2.96
C GLY A 103 11.38 8.29 4.20
N LYS A 104 12.06 7.13 4.21
CA LYS A 104 12.10 6.25 5.40
C LYS A 104 12.69 6.99 6.60
N SER A 105 12.08 6.84 7.77
CA SER A 105 12.67 7.29 9.04
C SER A 105 13.96 6.53 9.35
N ASN A 106 14.83 7.11 10.17
CA ASN A 106 16.08 6.44 10.58
C ASN A 106 15.81 5.11 11.29
N MET A 107 14.76 5.04 12.12
CA MET A 107 14.34 3.80 12.77
C MET A 107 13.93 2.72 11.76
N GLN A 108 13.19 3.08 10.71
CA GLN A 108 12.80 2.14 9.67
C GLN A 108 14.01 1.62 8.91
N LYS A 109 14.98 2.49 8.58
CA LYS A 109 16.23 2.09 7.93
C LYS A 109 17.03 1.10 8.78
N ILE A 110 17.10 1.34 10.10
CA ILE A 110 17.78 0.45 11.04
C ILE A 110 17.06 -0.91 11.10
N LYS A 111 15.73 -0.93 11.19
CA LYS A 111 14.95 -2.18 11.18
C LYS A 111 15.22 -3.00 9.92
N ASP A 112 15.13 -2.36 8.76
CA ASP A 112 15.35 -3.04 7.47
C ASP A 112 16.78 -3.62 7.38
N MET A 113 17.78 -2.89 7.89
CA MET A 113 19.18 -3.34 7.93
C MET A 113 19.36 -4.60 8.78
N PHE A 114 18.72 -4.67 9.95
CA PHE A 114 18.82 -5.85 10.83
C PHE A 114 18.01 -7.04 10.32
N SER A 115 16.81 -6.81 9.75
CA SER A 115 16.02 -7.88 9.13
C SER A 115 16.73 -8.52 7.93
N GLY A 116 17.48 -7.73 7.15
CA GLY A 116 18.29 -8.25 6.04
C GLY A 116 19.60 -8.94 6.45
N LEU A 117 19.99 -8.87 7.73
CA LEU A 117 21.19 -9.53 8.25
C LEU A 117 20.87 -10.89 8.90
N LEU A 118 19.60 -11.11 9.25
CA LEU A 118 19.08 -12.29 9.96
C LEU A 118 18.28 -13.24 9.06
N GLY A 119 18.03 -12.85 7.80
CA GLY A 119 17.47 -13.70 6.74
C GLY A 119 18.53 -14.04 5.71
#